data_AF-A0A7Y2F0D4-F1
#
_entry.id   AF-A0A7Y2F0D4-F1
#
_cell.length_a   1.000
_cell.length_b   1.000
_cell.length_c   1.000
_cell.angle_alpha   90.00
_cell.angle_beta   90.00
_cell.angle_gamma   90.00
#
_symmetry.space_group_name_H-M   'P 1'
#
loop_
_entity.id
_entity.type
_entity.pdbx_description
1 polymer ?
#
loop_
_entity_poly.entity_id
_entity_poly.type
_entity_poly.pdbx_seq_one_letter_code
_entity_poly.pdbx_strand_id
1 'polypeptide(L)'
;WQDFDLVNMVTLPLFLFSATFYPLEVYPEALQRFTQFSPLYHAVELIRGLTLGAIGPGMITNLLVLLGMGAVGAAIVGRRLERLLLT
;
A
#
# COMPACT_ATOMS: atom_id res chain seq x y z
N TRP A 1 8.28 22.79 0.98
CA TRP A 1 9.18 22.39 -0.13
C TRP A 1 10.05 21.20 0.25
N GLN A 2 10.68 21.14 1.44
CA GLN A 2 11.39 19.94 1.92
C GLN A 2 10.51 18.67 2.04
N ASP A 3 9.23 18.81 2.39
CA ASP A 3 8.33 17.65 2.51
C ASP A 3 8.07 16.96 1.16
N PHE A 4 8.05 17.72 0.07
CA PHE A 4 7.87 17.18 -1.28
C PHE A 4 9.10 16.40 -1.78
N ASP A 5 10.30 16.81 -1.37
CA ASP A 5 11.53 16.07 -1.68
C ASP A 5 11.57 14.74 -0.92
N LEU A 6 11.13 14.71 0.34
CA LEU A 6 10.99 13.46 1.12
C LEU A 6 9.99 12.50 0.47
N VAL A 7 8.85 13.00 -0.02
CA VAL A 7 7.87 12.18 -0.74
C VAL A 7 8.49 11.55 -1.99
N ASN A 8 9.20 12.33 -2.82
CA ASN A 8 9.87 11.79 -4.01
C ASN A 8 10.94 10.74 -3.66
N MET A 9 11.72 11.00 -2.61
CA MET A 9 12.79 10.10 -2.15
C MET A 9 12.24 8.75 -1.65
N VAL A 10 11.05 8.72 -1.05
CA VAL A 10 10.40 7.47 -0.61
C VAL A 10 9.60 6.80 -1.75
N THR A 11 9.10 7.58 -2.71
CA THR A 11 8.28 7.06 -3.82
C THR A 11 9.09 6.16 -4.76
N LEU A 12 10.35 6.52 -5.06
CA LEU A 12 11.25 5.70 -5.89
C LEU A 12 11.45 4.27 -5.34
N PRO A 13 11.89 4.07 -4.09
CA PRO A 13 11.99 2.73 -3.53
C PRO A 13 10.62 2.04 -3.41
N LEU A 14 9.55 2.75 -3.01
CA LEU A 14 8.20 2.15 -2.98
C LEU A 14 7.76 1.61 -4.35
N PHE A 15 8.06 2.33 -5.42
CA PHE A 15 7.76 1.90 -6.79
C PHE A 15 8.55 0.65 -7.16
N LEU A 16 9.87 0.64 -6.89
CA LEU A 16 10.74 -0.50 -7.15
C LEU A 16 10.37 -1.75 -6.34
N PHE A 17 9.88 -1.55 -5.11
CA PHE A 17 9.44 -2.61 -4.20
C PHE A 17 7.95 -2.92 -4.27
N SER A 18 7.20 -2.34 -5.22
CA SER A 18 5.75 -2.57 -5.36
C SER A 18 5.38 -3.96 -5.91
N ALA A 19 6.37 -4.85 -6.07
CA ALA A 19 6.25 -6.18 -6.67
C ALA A 19 5.67 -6.19 -8.10
N THR A 20 5.66 -5.04 -8.78
CA THR A 20 5.22 -4.90 -10.19
C THR A 20 6.30 -5.32 -11.17
N PHE A 21 7.57 -4.97 -10.90
CA PHE A 21 8.72 -5.31 -11.76
C PHE A 21 9.43 -6.59 -11.34
N TYR A 22 9.45 -6.91 -10.04
CA TYR A 22 10.09 -8.10 -9.48
C TYR A 22 9.09 -8.87 -8.61
N PRO A 23 8.82 -10.16 -8.90
CA PRO A 23 7.92 -10.96 -8.09
C PRO A 23 8.48 -11.16 -6.68
N LEU A 24 7.57 -11.30 -5.72
CA LEU A 24 7.88 -11.34 -4.29
C LEU A 24 8.87 -12.47 -3.92
N GLU A 25 8.79 -13.58 -4.66
CA GLU A 25 9.61 -14.79 -4.49
C GLU A 25 11.11 -14.54 -4.66
N VAL A 26 11.48 -13.48 -5.38
CA VAL A 26 12.89 -13.12 -5.65
C VAL A 26 13.46 -12.22 -4.54
N TYR A 27 12.60 -11.65 -3.69
CA TYR A 27 13.06 -10.79 -2.60
C TYR A 27 13.61 -11.60 -1.41
N PRO A 28 14.65 -11.08 -0.73
CA PRO A 28 15.06 -11.55 0.60
C PRO A 28 13.87 -11.52 1.58
N GLU A 29 13.81 -12.46 2.52
CA GLU A 29 12.70 -12.58 3.50
C GLU A 29 12.36 -11.26 4.21
N ALA A 30 13.36 -10.45 4.55
CA ALA A 30 13.16 -9.16 5.20
C ALA A 30 12.36 -8.20 4.31
N LEU A 31 12.70 -8.14 3.02
CA LEU A 31 12.01 -7.32 2.03
C LEU A 31 10.62 -7.86 1.73
N GLN A 32 10.43 -9.18 1.65
CA GLN A 32 9.10 -9.79 1.50
C GLN A 32 8.15 -9.32 2.61
N ARG A 33 8.57 -9.42 3.87
CA ARG A 33 7.77 -8.95 5.02
C ARG A 33 7.44 -7.47 4.90
N PHE A 34 8.41 -6.62 4.58
CA PHE A 34 8.18 -5.18 4.41
C PHE A 34 7.16 -4.87 3.31
N THR A 35 7.28 -5.52 2.15
CA THR A 35 6.36 -5.33 1.03
C THR A 35 4.95 -5.83 1.31
N GLN A 36 4.81 -6.93 2.06
CA GLN A 36 3.50 -7.47 2.46
C GLN A 36 2.74 -6.55 3.43
N PHE A 37 3.43 -5.72 4.22
CA PHE A 37 2.75 -4.70 5.01
C PHE A 37 2.33 -3.47 4.20
N SER A 38 2.82 -3.34 2.95
CA SER A 38 2.51 -2.17 2.13
C SER A 38 1.10 -2.28 1.52
N PRO A 39 0.29 -1.20 1.57
CA PRO A 39 -1.02 -1.19 0.92
C PRO A 39 -0.90 -1.26 -0.60
N LEU A 40 0.22 -0.74 -1.14
CA LEU A 40 0.56 -0.77 -2.57
C LEU A 40 0.65 -2.20 -3.09
N TYR A 41 1.29 -3.12 -2.35
CA TYR A 41 1.38 -4.53 -2.73
C TYR A 41 -0.01 -5.16 -2.89
N HIS A 42 -0.89 -4.97 -1.91
CA HIS A 42 -2.26 -5.51 -1.97
C HIS A 42 -3.08 -4.94 -3.13
N ALA A 43 -2.92 -3.65 -3.45
CA ALA A 43 -3.58 -3.03 -4.60
C ALA A 43 -3.09 -3.62 -5.94
N VAL A 44 -1.77 -3.79 -6.10
CA VAL A 44 -1.17 -4.38 -7.31
C VAL A 44 -1.63 -5.82 -7.50
N GLU A 45 -1.62 -6.63 -6.44
CA GLU A 45 -2.02 -8.04 -6.50
C GLU A 45 -3.50 -8.20 -6.88
N LEU A 46 -4.39 -7.32 -6.38
CA LEU A 46 -5.79 -7.27 -6.77
C LEU A 46 -5.96 -6.94 -8.26
N ILE A 47 -5.32 -5.88 -8.74
CA ILE A 47 -5.39 -5.47 -10.15
C ILE A 47 -4.86 -6.58 -11.06
N ARG A 48 -3.75 -7.22 -10.67
CA ARG A 48 -3.15 -8.34 -11.40
C ARG A 48 -4.10 -9.54 -11.47
N GLY A 49 -4.67 -9.96 -10.35
CA GLY A 49 -5.60 -11.09 -10.35
C GLY A 49 -6.88 -10.79 -11.14
N LEU A 50 -7.37 -9.54 -11.12
CA LEU A 50 -8.54 -9.13 -11.92
C LEU A 50 -8.24 -9.12 -13.42
N THR A 51 -7.05 -8.66 -13.81
CA THR A 51 -6.64 -8.57 -15.23
C THR A 51 -6.29 -9.93 -15.82
N LEU A 52 -5.66 -10.82 -15.04
CA LEU A 52 -5.31 -12.17 -15.47
C LEU A 52 -6.45 -13.18 -15.31
N GLY A 53 -7.59 -12.77 -14.73
CA GLY A 53 -8.71 -13.67 -14.42
C GLY A 53 -8.41 -14.68 -13.30
N ALA A 54 -7.31 -14.51 -12.58
CA ALA A 54 -6.88 -15.36 -11.47
C ALA A 54 -7.58 -14.92 -10.18
N ILE A 55 -8.90 -15.17 -10.10
CA ILE A 55 -9.70 -14.85 -8.92
C ILE A 55 -9.56 -15.98 -7.91
N GLY A 56 -8.94 -15.69 -6.77
CA GLY A 56 -8.74 -16.64 -5.68
C GLY A 56 -9.10 -16.07 -4.31
N PRO A 57 -9.21 -16.92 -3.27
CA PRO A 57 -9.55 -16.48 -1.91
C PRO A 57 -8.61 -15.40 -1.35
N GLY A 58 -7.34 -15.41 -1.76
CA GLY A 58 -6.35 -14.41 -1.37
C GLY A 58 -6.68 -12.97 -1.78
N MET A 59 -7.54 -12.77 -2.80
CA MET A 59 -8.03 -11.44 -3.16
C MET A 59 -8.83 -10.79 -2.04
N ILE A 60 -9.59 -11.58 -1.28
CA ILE A 60 -10.39 -11.05 -0.16
C ILE A 60 -9.47 -10.46 0.90
N THR A 61 -8.37 -11.13 1.21
CA THR A 61 -7.36 -10.61 2.15
C THR A 61 -6.77 -9.29 1.65
N ASN A 62 -6.36 -9.22 0.38
CA ASN A 62 -5.84 -7.99 -0.21
C ASN A 62 -6.86 -6.85 -0.14
N LEU A 63 -8.14 -7.14 -0.42
CA LEU A 63 -9.25 -6.19 -0.36
C LEU A 63 -9.47 -5.67 1.05
N LEU A 64 -9.53 -6.58 2.03
CA LEU A 64 -9.77 -6.23 3.43
C LEU A 64 -8.63 -5.39 4.00
N VAL A 65 -7.38 -5.74 3.72
CA VAL A 65 -6.23 -4.95 4.18
C VAL A 65 -6.24 -3.56 3.56
N LEU A 66 -6.49 -3.45 2.25
CA LEU A 66 -6.52 -2.16 1.56
C LEU A 66 -7.63 -1.25 2.08
N LEU A 67 -8.84 -1.80 2.28
CA LEU A 67 -9.97 -1.07 2.86
C LEU A 67 -9.70 -0.65 4.30
N GLY A 68 -9.15 -1.55 5.13
CA GLY A 68 -8.80 -1.27 6.52
C GLY A 68 -7.79 -0.13 6.63
N MET A 69 -6.72 -0.18 5.85
CA MET A 69 -5.69 0.85 5.79
C MET A 69 -6.24 2.20 5.35
N GLY A 70 -7.07 2.23 4.30
CA GLY A 70 -7.72 3.44 3.80
C GLY A 70 -8.66 4.06 4.83
N ALA A 71 -9.49 3.25 5.49
CA ALA A 71 -10.42 3.70 6.52
C ALA A 71 -9.69 4.25 7.75
N VAL A 72 -8.61 3.59 8.20
CA VAL A 72 -7.78 4.06 9.31
C VAL A 72 -7.12 5.39 8.98
N GLY A 73 -6.51 5.51 7.79
CA GLY A 73 -5.91 6.76 7.34
C GLY A 73 -6.91 7.92 7.28
N ALA A 74 -8.08 7.68 6.68
CA ALA A 74 -9.16 8.65 6.60
C ALA A 74 -9.68 9.07 8.00
N ALA A 75 -9.85 8.12 8.92
CA ALA A 75 -10.30 8.41 10.28
C ALA A 75 -9.28 9.23 11.08
N ILE A 76 -7.99 8.95 10.93
CA ILE A 76 -6.92 9.71 11.59
C ILE A 76 -6.89 11.15 11.06
N VAL A 77 -6.91 11.32 9.73
CA VAL A 77 -6.90 12.64 9.09
C VAL A 77 -8.16 13.43 9.47
N GLY A 78 -9.34 12.80 9.40
CA GLY A 78 -10.61 13.41 9.80
C GLY A 78 -10.59 13.92 11.24
N ARG A 79 -10.19 13.07 12.20
CA ARG A 79 -10.06 13.48 13.62
C ARG A 79 -9.03 14.59 13.83
N ARG A 80 -7.93 14.59 13.08
CA ARG A 80 -6.88 15.61 13.20
C ARG A 80 -7.35 16.95 12.63
N LEU A 81 -8.07 16.93 11.50
CA LEU A 81 -8.67 18.12 10.90
C LEU A 81 -9.80 18.69 11.77
N GLU A 82 -10.68 17.85 12.32
CA GLU A 82 -11.72 18.29 13.26
C GLU A 82 -11.13 19.02 14.46
N ARG A 83 -10.06 18.48 15.07
CA ARG A 83 -9.38 19.17 16.18
C ARG A 83 -8.74 20.50 15.78
N LEU A 84 -8.16 20.58 14.59
CA LEU A 84 -7.53 21.81 14.10
C LEU A 84 -8.54 22.91 13.79
N LEU A 85 -9.71 22.54 13.23
CA LEU A 85 -10.78 23.48 12.87
C LEU A 85 -11.60 23.98 14.06
N LEU A 86 -11.48 23.34 15.23
CA LEU A 86 -12.11 23.75 16.49
C LEU A 86 -11.23 24.72 17.32
N THR A 87 -10.05 25.08 16.81
CA THR A 87 -9.14 26.10 17.37
C THR A 87 -9.08 27.29 16.43
#